data_AF-A0A073CND5-F1
#
_entry.id   AF-A0A073CND5-F1
#
_cell.length_a   1.000
_cell.length_b   1.000
_cell.length_c   1.000
_cell.angle_alpha   90.00
_cell.angle_beta   90.00
_cell.angle_gamma   90.00
#
_symmetry.space_group_name_H-M   'P 1'
#
loop_
_entity.id
_entity.type
_entity.pdbx_description
1 polymer ?
#
loop_
_entity_poly.entity_id
_entity_poly.type
_entity_poly.pdbx_seq_one_letter_code
_entity_poly.pdbx_strand_id
1 'polypeptide(L)'
;MKLPSMPELTKDGYYAEFGSRITQESERLFVDEFLWTLLGTKIGYIIPQRTFIDSTGKNRRIDFSYVEGSSKLAIEVNGETYHAEGIVPNEVFDDNLFRQNEILQDGYKLIRFSYSMLQSLQWRPVVMQSLRNFFSNYAPNLLGEELVEPNPLQINALKALEFYRSKGWKKGVVILPTGTGKTILSALDARIFGGKVLFIVHRLDILKQSISAYKKVWNQATIGILTGESRENELNCDILFASKDTLRQTTELTKYRHDEFDYIVIDEVHHGQTPSYREIFSYFKPRFMLGMTATPDRSSKSYLTPSQLEEIEQWLIPLERRNISELERHLIEEKDWLITCCLFAPYGPKENPVEAIWLQVKNFIRRFYYRCRNFSIAKKLFQLFFKFNLFNPPNLEKYDAFVQMI
;
A
#
# COMPACT_ATOMS: atom_id res chain seq x y z
N MET A 1 -3.76 29.31 -20.36
CA MET A 1 -2.41 29.88 -20.52
C MET A 1 -1.44 28.76 -20.24
N LYS A 2 -0.67 28.27 -21.23
CA LYS A 2 0.30 27.18 -21.02
C LYS A 2 1.37 27.70 -20.05
N LEU A 3 1.50 27.03 -18.90
CA LEU A 3 2.51 27.29 -17.87
C LEU A 3 3.92 27.06 -18.44
N PRO A 4 4.95 27.81 -18.00
CA PRO A 4 6.31 27.58 -18.45
C PRO A 4 6.77 26.19 -17.98
N SER A 5 7.27 25.39 -18.91
CA SER A 5 7.96 24.13 -18.65
C SER A 5 9.27 24.42 -17.90
N MET A 6 9.25 24.41 -16.56
CA MET A 6 10.49 24.29 -15.78
C MET A 6 10.87 22.80 -15.68
N PRO A 7 12.15 22.44 -15.85
CA PRO A 7 12.52 21.13 -16.36
C PRO A 7 12.56 20.04 -15.28
N GLU A 8 12.32 18.82 -15.74
CA GLU A 8 12.86 17.63 -15.11
C GLU A 8 14.40 17.75 -15.06
N LEU A 9 14.97 17.73 -13.85
CA LEU A 9 16.40 17.88 -13.62
C LEU A 9 16.97 16.59 -13.03
N THR A 10 18.15 16.18 -13.50
CA THR A 10 18.96 15.21 -12.74
C THR A 10 19.41 15.84 -11.42
N LYS A 11 19.81 15.01 -10.45
CA LYS A 11 20.33 15.50 -9.17
C LYS A 11 21.49 16.47 -9.35
N ASP A 12 22.43 16.15 -10.24
CA ASP A 12 23.57 17.01 -10.56
C ASP A 12 23.13 18.30 -11.26
N GLY A 13 22.15 18.22 -12.16
CA GLY A 13 21.56 19.39 -12.81
C GLY A 13 20.88 20.33 -11.81
N TYR A 14 20.21 19.77 -10.79
CA TYR A 14 19.60 20.55 -9.71
C TYR A 14 20.65 21.30 -8.89
N TYR A 15 21.78 20.67 -8.56
CA TYR A 15 22.88 21.34 -7.87
C TYR A 15 23.64 22.34 -8.75
N ALA A 16 23.73 22.11 -10.07
CA ALA A 16 24.30 23.08 -10.98
C ALA A 16 23.47 24.38 -11.01
N GLU A 17 22.15 24.26 -11.03
CA GLU A 17 21.23 25.40 -11.05
C GLU A 17 21.11 26.09 -9.67
N PHE A 18 20.92 25.30 -8.62
CA PHE A 18 20.52 25.82 -7.29
C PHE A 18 21.56 25.64 -6.20
N GLY A 19 22.70 24.98 -6.45
CA GLY A 19 23.68 24.64 -5.43
C GLY A 19 24.27 25.85 -4.69
N SER A 20 24.34 27.01 -5.35
CA SER A 20 24.75 28.27 -4.70
C SER A 20 23.78 28.76 -3.62
N ARG A 21 22.52 28.30 -3.65
CA ARG A 21 21.47 28.61 -2.66
C ARG A 21 21.38 27.57 -1.54
N ILE A 22 21.99 26.40 -1.71
CA ILE A 22 21.93 25.26 -0.79
C ILE A 22 23.28 25.20 -0.04
N THR A 23 23.35 25.96 1.03
CA THR A 23 24.63 26.22 1.72
C THR A 23 24.78 25.40 2.99
N GLN A 24 23.68 25.06 3.65
CA GLN A 24 23.71 24.35 4.92
C GLN A 24 23.80 22.84 4.70
N GLU A 25 24.47 22.14 5.61
CA GLU A 25 24.56 20.69 5.58
C GLU A 25 23.18 20.03 5.72
N SER A 26 22.32 20.61 6.57
CA SER A 26 20.91 20.21 6.74
C SER A 26 20.14 20.25 5.43
N GLU A 27 20.28 21.33 4.67
CA GLU A 27 19.63 21.50 3.36
C GLU A 27 20.13 20.48 2.33
N ARG A 28 21.45 20.23 2.27
CA ARG A 28 22.04 19.24 1.36
C ARG A 28 21.57 17.83 1.66
N LEU A 29 21.62 17.43 2.94
CA LEU A 29 21.11 16.14 3.38
C LEU A 29 19.62 15.99 3.07
N PHE A 30 18.85 17.07 3.26
CA PHE A 30 17.42 17.07 2.95
C PHE A 30 17.15 16.88 1.45
N VAL A 31 17.88 17.58 0.58
CA VAL A 31 17.79 17.41 -0.88
C VAL A 31 18.16 15.99 -1.28
N ASP A 32 19.28 15.50 -0.79
CA ASP A 32 19.91 14.26 -1.24
C ASP A 32 19.13 13.02 -0.85
N GLU A 33 18.64 12.99 0.39
CA GLU A 33 18.10 11.77 0.97
C GLU A 33 16.57 11.78 1.03
N PHE A 34 15.92 12.95 0.95
CA PHE A 34 14.48 13.08 1.05
C PHE A 34 13.83 13.60 -0.22
N LEU A 35 14.16 14.81 -0.66
CA LEU A 35 13.50 15.41 -1.83
C LEU A 35 13.81 14.62 -3.11
N TRP A 36 15.08 14.28 -3.36
CA TRP A 36 15.45 13.48 -4.53
C TRP A 36 14.76 12.12 -4.52
N THR A 37 14.76 11.44 -3.38
CA THR A 37 14.11 10.13 -3.20
C THR A 37 12.61 10.16 -3.50
N LEU A 38 11.92 11.26 -3.17
CA LEU A 38 10.47 11.38 -3.37
C LEU A 38 10.09 11.89 -4.76
N LEU A 39 10.87 12.81 -5.31
CA LEU A 39 10.49 13.59 -6.49
C LEU A 39 11.22 13.13 -7.76
N GLY A 40 12.38 12.46 -7.61
CA GLY A 40 13.23 12.11 -8.73
C GLY A 40 13.55 13.35 -9.59
N THR A 41 13.37 13.22 -10.90
CA THR A 41 13.65 14.33 -11.83
C THR A 41 12.74 15.55 -11.63
N LYS A 42 11.57 15.36 -11.00
CA LYS A 42 10.64 16.45 -10.67
C LYS A 42 11.13 17.32 -9.50
N ILE A 43 12.31 17.05 -8.94
CA ILE A 43 12.94 17.95 -7.98
C ILE A 43 13.15 19.36 -8.53
N GLY A 44 13.28 19.52 -9.85
CA GLY A 44 13.45 20.83 -10.51
C GLY A 44 12.31 21.82 -10.29
N TYR A 45 11.15 21.34 -9.83
CA TYR A 45 10.02 22.19 -9.43
C TYR A 45 10.16 22.77 -8.01
N ILE A 46 11.07 22.23 -7.19
CA ILE A 46 11.35 22.75 -5.86
C ILE A 46 12.38 23.87 -5.97
N ILE A 47 12.04 25.06 -5.50
CA ILE A 47 12.92 26.23 -5.53
C ILE A 47 13.45 26.50 -4.12
N PRO A 48 14.78 26.37 -3.89
CA PRO A 48 15.37 26.68 -2.61
C PRO A 48 15.53 28.19 -2.40
N GLN A 49 15.48 28.61 -1.13
CA GLN A 49 15.70 29.98 -0.68
C GLN A 49 14.79 31.00 -1.39
N ARG A 50 13.53 30.63 -1.67
CA ARG A 50 12.56 31.50 -2.34
C ARG A 50 12.26 32.70 -1.46
N THR A 51 12.37 33.90 -2.03
CA THR A 51 12.09 35.15 -1.33
C THR A 51 10.61 35.50 -1.33
N PHE A 52 10.15 36.08 -0.23
CA PHE A 52 8.84 36.74 -0.13
C PHE A 52 8.96 37.98 0.77
N ILE A 53 7.98 38.88 0.68
CA ILE A 53 7.92 40.11 1.49
C ILE A 53 6.87 39.87 2.57
N ASP A 54 7.24 40.07 3.84
CA ASP A 54 6.30 39.98 4.95
C ASP A 54 5.45 41.25 5.11
N SER A 55 4.45 41.20 5.99
CA SER A 55 3.52 42.30 6.28
C SER A 55 4.19 43.57 6.83
N THR A 56 5.45 43.48 7.28
CA THR A 56 6.27 44.62 7.73
C THR A 56 7.13 45.21 6.61
N GLY A 57 7.15 44.59 5.42
CA GLY A 57 7.98 44.97 4.29
C GLY A 57 9.39 44.37 4.32
N LYS A 58 9.67 43.44 5.25
CA LYS A 58 10.98 42.78 5.34
C LYS A 58 11.05 41.61 4.37
N ASN A 59 12.18 41.50 3.67
CA ASN A 59 12.46 40.36 2.80
C ASN A 59 12.76 39.11 3.64
N ARG A 60 12.01 38.04 3.38
CA ARG A 60 12.11 36.73 4.02
C ARG A 60 12.48 35.67 2.98
N ARG A 61 12.92 34.51 3.47
CA ARG A 61 13.20 33.33 2.64
C ARG A 61 12.51 32.10 3.20
N ILE A 62 12.12 31.22 2.29
CA ILE A 62 11.63 29.86 2.56
C ILE A 62 12.71 28.89 2.11
N ASP A 63 13.10 27.95 2.96
CA ASP A 63 14.21 27.03 2.67
C ASP A 63 13.98 26.27 1.36
N PHE A 64 12.80 25.65 1.22
CA PHE A 64 12.37 25.01 -0.03
C PHE A 64 10.90 25.31 -0.31
N SER A 65 10.59 25.62 -1.56
CA SER A 65 9.25 26.02 -1.97
C SER A 65 8.79 25.39 -3.27
N TYR A 66 7.49 25.14 -3.37
CA TYR A 66 6.82 24.79 -4.62
C TYR A 66 5.67 25.75 -4.87
N VAL A 67 5.56 26.26 -6.10
CA VAL A 67 4.47 27.14 -6.50
C VAL A 67 4.01 26.75 -7.90
N GLU A 68 2.81 26.18 -8.01
CA GLU A 68 2.15 25.90 -9.28
C GLU A 68 0.64 26.16 -9.16
N GLY A 69 0.11 27.04 -10.01
CA GLY A 69 -1.30 27.43 -9.94
C GLY A 69 -1.66 27.98 -8.57
N SER A 70 -2.66 27.36 -7.91
CA SER A 70 -3.08 27.70 -6.54
C SER A 70 -2.30 26.93 -5.45
N SER A 71 -1.47 25.96 -5.82
CA SER A 71 -0.70 25.16 -4.86
C SER A 71 0.59 25.88 -4.50
N LYS A 72 0.68 26.33 -3.24
CA LYS A 72 1.89 26.89 -2.62
C LYS A 72 2.35 25.99 -1.47
N LEU A 73 3.55 25.41 -1.56
CA LEU A 73 4.16 24.59 -0.50
C LEU A 73 5.45 25.22 0.01
N ALA A 74 5.63 25.19 1.32
CA ALA A 74 6.81 25.63 2.04
C ALA A 74 7.31 24.48 2.92
N ILE A 75 8.60 24.21 2.84
CA ILE A 75 9.27 23.16 3.60
C ILE A 75 10.49 23.81 4.27
N GLU A 76 10.56 23.72 5.59
CA GLU A 76 11.61 24.33 6.41
C GLU A 76 12.41 23.26 7.15
N VAL A 77 13.73 23.42 7.18
CA VAL A 77 14.67 22.52 7.88
C VAL A 77 15.50 23.33 8.87
N ASN A 78 15.10 23.32 10.14
CA ASN A 78 15.71 24.16 11.17
C ASN A 78 16.76 23.40 11.99
N GLY A 79 17.87 24.05 12.34
CA GLY A 79 18.83 23.52 13.32
C GLY A 79 18.30 23.58 14.75
N GLU A 80 18.75 22.67 15.62
CA GLU A 80 18.36 22.65 17.04
C GLU A 80 18.80 23.90 17.81
N THR A 81 19.93 24.49 17.42
CA THR A 81 20.43 25.75 17.96
C THR A 81 19.43 26.88 17.82
N TYR A 82 18.51 26.86 16.85
CA TYR A 82 17.50 27.91 16.65
C TYR A 82 16.31 27.81 17.61
N HIS A 83 16.21 26.74 18.41
CA HIS A 83 15.09 26.46 19.30
C HIS A 83 15.50 26.22 20.76
N ALA A 84 16.79 26.31 21.08
CA ALA A 84 17.30 26.11 22.43
C ALA A 84 17.17 27.38 23.28
N GLU A 85 16.41 27.29 24.37
CA GLU A 85 16.21 28.36 25.36
C GLU A 85 17.56 28.79 25.94
N GLY A 86 17.83 30.11 25.93
CA GLY A 86 19.09 30.69 26.41
C GLY A 86 20.27 30.66 25.43
N ILE A 87 20.14 29.98 24.28
CA ILE A 87 21.17 30.00 23.21
C ILE A 87 20.83 31.07 22.15
N VAL A 88 19.55 31.26 21.85
CA VAL A 88 19.07 32.23 20.86
C VAL A 88 18.50 33.45 21.57
N PRO A 89 18.84 34.68 21.15
CA PRO A 89 18.18 35.88 21.65
C PRO A 89 16.66 35.81 21.41
N ASN A 90 15.86 36.22 22.41
CA ASN A 90 14.39 36.18 22.32
C ASN A 90 13.85 36.85 21.05
N GLU A 91 14.45 37.98 20.64
CA GLU A 91 14.08 38.70 19.42
C GLU A 91 14.21 37.84 18.15
N VAL A 92 15.23 36.98 18.07
CA VAL A 92 15.45 36.09 16.92
C VAL A 92 14.44 34.94 16.94
N PHE A 93 14.09 34.44 18.12
CA PHE A 93 13.06 33.42 18.27
C PHE A 93 11.68 33.96 17.88
N ASP A 94 11.32 35.15 18.36
CA ASP A 94 10.07 35.84 18.02
C ASP A 94 9.99 36.15 16.52
N ASP A 95 11.07 36.65 15.93
CA ASP A 95 11.17 36.91 14.49
C ASP A 95 11.01 35.62 13.65
N ASN A 96 11.51 34.50 14.15
CA ASN A 96 11.33 33.19 13.51
C ASN A 96 9.89 32.67 13.58
N LEU A 97 9.21 32.84 14.72
CA LEU A 97 7.79 32.50 14.85
C LEU A 97 6.93 33.39 13.95
N PHE A 98 7.21 34.70 13.94
CA PHE A 98 6.54 35.65 13.07
C PHE A 98 6.71 35.29 11.59
N ARG A 99 7.94 35.01 11.15
CA ARG A 99 8.24 34.54 9.77
C ARG A 99 7.37 33.34 9.37
N GLN A 100 7.19 32.38 10.27
CA GLN A 100 6.41 31.17 9.98
C GLN A 100 4.91 31.45 9.83
N ASN A 101 4.37 32.38 10.62
CA ASN A 101 2.99 32.82 10.48
C ASN A 101 2.78 33.55 9.15
N GLU A 102 3.73 34.36 8.72
CA GLU A 102 3.69 35.08 7.45
C GLU A 102 3.68 34.13 6.24
N ILE A 103 4.45 33.04 6.30
CA ILE A 103 4.40 31.97 5.28
C ILE A 103 2.98 31.41 5.13
N LEU A 104 2.32 31.11 6.26
CA LEU A 104 0.95 30.60 6.26
C LEU A 104 -0.06 31.63 5.75
N GLN A 105 0.10 32.91 6.13
CA GLN A 105 -0.77 34.00 5.68
C GLN A 105 -0.63 34.26 4.17
N ASP A 106 0.55 34.06 3.58
CA ASP A 106 0.74 34.13 2.12
C ASP A 106 0.18 32.89 1.37
N GLY A 107 -0.51 32.00 2.09
CA GLY A 107 -1.25 30.88 1.52
C GLY A 107 -0.44 29.61 1.32
N TYR A 108 0.80 29.55 1.80
CA TYR A 108 1.59 28.32 1.76
C TYR A 108 1.04 27.26 2.71
N LYS A 109 1.05 26.00 2.27
CA LYS A 109 1.04 24.87 3.19
C LYS A 109 2.46 24.70 3.72
N LEU A 110 2.62 24.61 5.03
CA LEU A 110 3.94 24.57 5.69
C LEU A 110 4.16 23.23 6.37
N ILE A 111 5.32 22.62 6.14
CA ILE A 111 5.84 21.49 6.92
C ILE A 111 7.28 21.79 7.37
N ARG A 112 7.63 21.34 8.58
CA ARG A 112 8.88 21.70 9.26
C ARG A 112 9.55 20.47 9.83
N PHE A 113 10.87 20.40 9.72
CA PHE A 113 11.68 19.36 10.33
C PHE A 113 12.89 19.97 11.03
N SER A 114 13.37 19.34 12.10
CA SER A 114 14.67 19.69 12.66
C SER A 114 15.79 18.93 11.96
N TYR A 115 17.00 19.48 11.95
CA TYR A 115 18.17 18.79 11.42
C TYR A 115 18.42 17.44 12.13
N SER A 116 18.23 17.41 13.47
CA SER A 116 18.37 16.19 14.27
C SER A 116 17.35 15.09 13.90
N MET A 117 16.13 15.45 13.47
CA MET A 117 15.17 14.48 12.95
C MET A 117 15.65 13.85 11.65
N LEU A 118 16.33 14.61 10.79
CA LEU A 118 16.85 14.09 9.53
C LEU A 118 18.02 13.11 9.74
N GLN A 119 18.81 13.32 10.79
CA GLN A 119 19.95 12.46 11.13
C GLN A 119 19.53 11.19 11.90
N SER A 120 18.39 11.21 12.60
CA SER A 120 17.96 10.11 13.47
C SER A 120 17.35 8.93 12.70
N LEU A 121 17.95 7.74 12.82
CA LEU A 121 17.42 6.50 12.24
C LEU A 121 15.95 6.20 12.62
N GLN A 122 15.53 6.61 13.82
CA GLN A 122 14.16 6.44 14.27
C GLN A 122 13.19 7.40 13.59
N TRP A 123 13.60 8.65 13.36
CA TRP A 123 12.73 9.71 12.82
C TRP A 123 12.70 9.75 11.30
N ARG A 124 13.77 9.34 10.62
CA ARG A 124 13.86 9.35 9.16
C ARG A 124 12.66 8.71 8.44
N PRO A 125 12.15 7.53 8.83
CA PRO A 125 10.95 6.97 8.22
C PRO A 125 9.71 7.84 8.41
N VAL A 126 9.59 8.49 9.57
CA VAL A 126 8.47 9.39 9.89
C VAL A 126 8.55 10.68 9.06
N VAL A 127 9.74 11.27 8.93
CA VAL A 127 9.98 12.45 8.08
C VAL A 127 9.63 12.13 6.63
N MET A 128 10.15 11.01 6.11
CA MET A 128 9.90 10.58 4.74
C MET A 128 8.40 10.36 4.48
N GLN A 129 7.70 9.67 5.38
CA GLN A 129 6.27 9.45 5.24
C GLN A 129 5.47 10.76 5.36
N SER A 130 5.89 11.68 6.23
CA SER A 130 5.25 12.98 6.39
C SER A 130 5.38 13.84 5.14
N LEU A 131 6.57 13.87 4.53
CA LEU A 131 6.81 14.52 3.24
C LEU A 131 6.00 13.88 2.11
N ARG A 132 6.00 12.55 2.03
CA ARG A 132 5.19 11.84 1.02
C ARG A 132 3.71 12.21 1.14
N ASN A 133 3.16 12.22 2.35
CA ASN A 133 1.77 12.61 2.59
C ASN A 133 1.54 14.08 2.22
N PHE A 134 2.48 14.96 2.57
CA PHE A 134 2.41 16.38 2.26
C PHE A 134 2.36 16.64 0.75
N PHE A 135 3.26 16.04 -0.02
CA PHE A 135 3.22 16.13 -1.48
C PHE A 135 1.99 15.44 -2.06
N SER A 136 1.62 14.23 -1.61
CA SER A 136 0.43 13.52 -2.09
C SER A 136 -0.86 14.34 -1.93
N ASN A 137 -0.98 15.10 -0.83
CA ASN A 137 -2.18 15.88 -0.56
C ASN A 137 -2.24 17.21 -1.33
N TYR A 138 -1.10 17.85 -1.59
CA TYR A 138 -1.08 19.23 -2.08
C TYR A 138 -0.37 19.46 -3.42
N ALA A 139 0.47 18.51 -3.85
CA ALA A 139 1.16 18.49 -5.15
C ALA A 139 1.48 17.04 -5.58
N PRO A 140 0.46 16.18 -5.78
CA PRO A 140 0.67 14.76 -6.08
C PRO A 140 1.42 14.55 -7.40
N ASN A 141 1.31 15.51 -8.32
CA ASN A 141 2.04 15.53 -9.59
C ASN A 141 3.56 15.56 -9.41
N LEU A 142 4.08 16.06 -8.27
CA LEU A 142 5.52 16.10 -7.99
C LEU A 142 6.10 14.77 -7.55
N LEU A 143 5.31 13.89 -6.94
CA LEU A 143 5.84 12.61 -6.53
C LEU A 143 6.31 11.85 -7.77
N GLY A 144 7.54 11.34 -7.69
CA GLY A 144 8.04 10.36 -8.64
C GLY A 144 7.11 9.16 -8.63
N GLU A 145 7.02 8.44 -9.75
CA GLU A 145 6.40 7.12 -9.73
C GLU A 145 7.19 6.28 -8.74
N GLU A 146 6.61 5.99 -7.57
CA GLU A 146 7.27 5.11 -6.60
C GLU A 146 7.33 3.73 -7.26
N LEU A 147 8.54 3.34 -7.68
CA LEU A 147 8.85 1.98 -8.13
C LEU A 147 8.82 1.11 -6.87
N VAL A 148 7.62 0.80 -6.39
CA VAL A 148 7.46 -0.30 -5.44
C VAL A 148 7.83 -1.56 -6.22
N GLU A 149 9.09 -1.98 -6.06
CA GLU A 149 9.59 -3.16 -6.74
C GLU A 149 8.88 -4.41 -6.19
N PRO A 150 8.20 -5.19 -7.06
CA PRO A 150 7.57 -6.43 -6.63
C PRO A 150 8.63 -7.43 -6.16
N ASN A 151 8.36 -8.11 -5.05
CA ASN A 151 9.18 -9.25 -4.65
C ASN A 151 9.02 -10.42 -5.64
N PRO A 152 9.90 -11.44 -5.63
CA PRO A 152 9.85 -12.53 -6.60
C PRO A 152 8.50 -13.28 -6.69
N LEU A 153 7.80 -13.46 -5.57
CA LEU A 153 6.47 -14.07 -5.56
C LEU A 153 5.43 -13.17 -6.24
N GLN A 154 5.51 -11.86 -6.00
CA GLN A 154 4.66 -10.87 -6.64
C GLN A 154 4.93 -10.79 -8.15
N ILE A 155 6.20 -10.83 -8.59
CA ILE A 155 6.56 -10.89 -10.02
C ILE A 155 5.90 -12.08 -10.71
N ASN A 156 5.99 -13.26 -10.11
CA ASN A 156 5.38 -14.48 -10.67
C ASN A 156 3.85 -14.36 -10.73
N ALA A 157 3.22 -13.80 -9.69
CA ALA A 157 1.79 -13.56 -9.68
C ALA A 157 1.34 -12.55 -10.74
N LEU A 158 2.06 -11.43 -10.90
CA LEU A 158 1.78 -10.41 -11.91
C LEU A 158 1.89 -11.00 -13.33
N LYS A 159 2.96 -11.74 -13.63
CA LYS A 159 3.15 -12.41 -14.92
C LYS A 159 2.03 -13.39 -15.25
N ALA A 160 1.58 -14.17 -14.25
CA ALA A 160 0.47 -15.09 -14.45
C ALA A 160 -0.84 -14.34 -14.72
N LEU A 161 -1.14 -13.30 -13.93
CA LEU A 161 -2.33 -12.46 -14.13
C LEU A 161 -2.35 -11.84 -15.53
N GLU A 162 -1.22 -11.28 -15.98
CA GLU A 162 -1.06 -10.73 -17.32
C GLU A 162 -1.26 -11.79 -18.41
N PHE A 163 -0.61 -12.95 -18.28
CA PHE A 163 -0.70 -14.03 -19.25
C PHE A 163 -2.15 -14.49 -19.44
N TYR A 164 -2.88 -14.80 -18.36
CA TYR A 164 -4.27 -15.26 -18.47
C TYR A 164 -5.20 -14.15 -18.95
N ARG A 165 -4.99 -12.91 -18.52
CA ARG A 165 -5.73 -11.75 -19.05
C ARG A 165 -5.54 -11.61 -20.56
N SER A 166 -4.33 -11.83 -21.09
CA SER A 166 -4.06 -11.83 -22.55
C SER A 166 -4.80 -12.94 -23.30
N LYS A 167 -5.21 -14.02 -22.62
CA LYS A 167 -6.05 -15.09 -23.15
C LYS A 167 -7.55 -14.79 -23.08
N GLY A 168 -7.94 -13.58 -22.66
CA GLY A 168 -9.33 -13.14 -22.58
C GLY A 168 -10.02 -13.41 -21.24
N TRP A 169 -9.27 -13.81 -20.22
CA TRP A 169 -9.82 -14.12 -18.91
C TRP A 169 -10.23 -12.84 -18.19
N LYS A 170 -11.41 -12.89 -17.55
CA LYS A 170 -12.02 -11.73 -16.85
C LYS A 170 -12.03 -11.87 -15.33
N LYS A 171 -11.59 -13.01 -14.79
CA LYS A 171 -11.57 -13.29 -13.35
C LYS A 171 -10.33 -14.12 -13.00
N GLY A 172 -9.75 -13.86 -11.83
CA GLY A 172 -8.64 -14.65 -11.31
C GLY A 172 -8.60 -14.62 -9.78
N VAL A 173 -8.08 -15.69 -9.17
CA VAL A 173 -7.83 -15.74 -7.73
C VAL A 173 -6.35 -15.97 -7.47
N VAL A 174 -5.76 -15.13 -6.63
CA VAL A 174 -4.38 -15.25 -6.17
C VAL A 174 -4.35 -15.69 -4.72
N ILE A 175 -3.65 -16.80 -4.48
CA ILE A 175 -3.41 -17.32 -3.14
C ILE A 175 -1.97 -17.00 -2.76
N LEU A 176 -1.83 -16.19 -1.70
CA LEU A 176 -0.53 -15.75 -1.19
C LEU A 176 -0.51 -15.83 0.34
N PRO A 177 0.57 -16.30 0.97
CA PRO A 177 0.64 -16.41 2.42
C PRO A 177 0.40 -15.07 3.12
N THR A 178 0.04 -15.10 4.40
CA THR A 178 0.02 -13.87 5.21
C THR A 178 1.43 -13.26 5.27
N GLY A 179 1.54 -11.94 5.13
CA GLY A 179 2.81 -11.23 5.21
C GLY A 179 3.60 -11.13 3.89
N THR A 180 3.18 -11.76 2.79
CA THR A 180 3.88 -11.67 1.49
C THR A 180 3.44 -10.49 0.62
N GLY A 181 2.68 -9.54 1.19
CA GLY A 181 2.27 -8.31 0.50
C GLY A 181 1.14 -8.49 -0.51
N LYS A 182 0.07 -9.24 -0.17
CA LYS A 182 -1.16 -9.38 -1.00
C LYS A 182 -1.70 -8.03 -1.49
N THR A 183 -1.89 -7.10 -0.56
CA THR A 183 -2.46 -5.79 -0.92
C THR A 183 -1.53 -5.00 -1.84
N ILE A 184 -0.21 -5.08 -1.64
CA ILE A 184 0.78 -4.49 -2.53
C ILE A 184 0.71 -5.15 -3.92
N LEU A 185 0.58 -6.47 -4.01
CA LEU A 185 0.37 -7.17 -5.28
C LEU A 185 -0.84 -6.62 -6.02
N SER A 186 -1.99 -6.53 -5.35
CA SER A 186 -3.21 -6.02 -6.00
C SER A 186 -3.06 -4.57 -6.46
N ALA A 187 -2.37 -3.74 -5.69
CA ALA A 187 -2.14 -2.36 -6.06
C ALA A 187 -1.22 -2.26 -7.29
N LEU A 188 -0.21 -3.13 -7.39
CA LEU A 188 0.69 -3.21 -8.55
C LEU A 188 -0.07 -3.67 -9.79
N ASP A 189 -0.84 -4.74 -9.70
CA ASP A 189 -1.64 -5.22 -10.84
C ASP A 189 -2.72 -4.23 -11.26
N ALA A 190 -3.42 -3.60 -10.30
CA ALA A 190 -4.43 -2.59 -10.58
C ALA A 190 -3.83 -1.36 -11.27
N ARG A 191 -2.64 -0.90 -10.84
CA ARG A 191 -1.91 0.20 -11.50
C ARG A 191 -1.51 -0.17 -12.93
N ILE A 192 -0.98 -1.38 -13.14
CA ILE A 192 -0.60 -1.87 -14.48
C ILE A 192 -1.84 -1.99 -15.38
N PHE A 193 -2.95 -2.45 -14.83
CA PHE A 193 -4.21 -2.60 -15.56
C PHE A 193 -4.84 -1.26 -15.96
N GLY A 194 -4.76 -0.26 -15.06
CA GLY A 194 -5.34 1.07 -15.25
C GLY A 194 -6.88 1.09 -15.21
N GLY A 195 -7.46 2.28 -15.36
CA GLY A 195 -8.91 2.48 -15.27
C GLY A 195 -9.42 2.59 -13.83
N LYS A 196 -10.75 2.61 -13.66
CA LYS A 196 -11.39 2.83 -12.36
C LYS A 196 -11.45 1.55 -11.54
N VAL A 197 -10.93 1.58 -10.32
CA VAL A 197 -10.76 0.41 -9.45
C VAL A 197 -11.78 0.43 -8.31
N LEU A 198 -12.38 -0.73 -8.02
CA LEU A 198 -13.13 -0.97 -6.79
C LEU A 198 -12.36 -1.95 -5.91
N PHE A 199 -11.98 -1.53 -4.71
CA PHE A 199 -11.39 -2.41 -3.70
C PHE A 199 -12.42 -2.71 -2.61
N ILE A 200 -12.85 -3.97 -2.53
CA ILE A 200 -13.85 -4.42 -1.55
C ILE A 200 -13.13 -4.94 -0.29
N VAL A 201 -13.32 -4.24 0.82
CA VAL A 201 -12.82 -4.67 2.13
C VAL A 201 -13.86 -5.50 2.90
N HIS A 202 -13.41 -6.57 3.53
CA HIS A 202 -14.25 -7.38 4.42
C HIS A 202 -14.34 -6.79 5.84
N ARG A 203 -13.25 -6.20 6.33
CA ARG A 203 -13.15 -5.61 7.66
C ARG A 203 -12.63 -4.18 7.57
N LEU A 204 -13.15 -3.28 8.40
CA LEU A 204 -12.77 -1.86 8.39
C LEU A 204 -11.38 -1.60 9.00
N ASP A 205 -10.91 -2.49 9.88
CA ASP A 205 -9.58 -2.40 10.52
C ASP A 205 -8.43 -2.45 9.50
N ILE A 206 -8.61 -3.20 8.40
CA ILE A 206 -7.62 -3.31 7.31
C ILE A 206 -7.73 -2.20 6.26
N LEU A 207 -8.80 -1.41 6.26
CA LEU A 207 -9.05 -0.39 5.23
C LEU A 207 -7.92 0.64 5.15
N LYS A 208 -7.52 1.20 6.29
CA LYS A 208 -6.44 2.19 6.36
C LYS A 208 -5.11 1.62 5.85
N GLN A 209 -4.85 0.35 6.15
CA GLN A 209 -3.66 -0.35 5.67
C GLN A 209 -3.70 -0.54 4.16
N SER A 210 -4.86 -0.92 3.60
CA SER A 210 -5.04 -1.07 2.16
C SER A 210 -4.90 0.24 1.40
N ILE A 211 -5.51 1.32 1.91
CA ILE A 211 -5.33 2.67 1.34
C ILE A 211 -3.85 3.07 1.36
N SER A 212 -3.14 2.84 2.47
CA SER A 212 -1.71 3.14 2.56
C SER A 212 -0.89 2.34 1.55
N ALA A 213 -1.20 1.06 1.35
CA ALA A 213 -0.53 0.22 0.35
C ALA A 213 -0.77 0.73 -1.09
N TYR A 214 -2.00 1.10 -1.43
CA TYR A 214 -2.31 1.66 -2.75
C TYR A 214 -1.68 3.03 -2.96
N LYS A 215 -1.66 3.91 -1.96
CA LYS A 215 -0.98 5.22 -2.07
C LYS A 215 0.53 5.09 -2.27
N LYS A 216 1.16 4.01 -1.76
CA LYS A 216 2.57 3.72 -2.02
C LYS A 216 2.81 3.27 -3.46
N VAL A 217 1.94 2.40 -3.99
CA VAL A 217 2.14 1.85 -5.33
C VAL A 217 1.65 2.80 -6.43
N TRP A 218 0.57 3.52 -6.19
CA TRP A 218 -0.15 4.36 -7.13
C TRP A 218 -0.49 5.71 -6.49
N ASN A 219 0.56 6.50 -6.21
CA ASN A 219 0.48 7.77 -5.49
C ASN A 219 -0.32 8.88 -6.19
N GLN A 220 -0.41 8.86 -7.52
CA GLN A 220 -1.18 9.82 -8.31
C GLN A 220 -2.68 9.50 -8.36
N ALA A 221 -3.09 8.29 -7.98
CA ALA A 221 -4.50 7.91 -8.00
C ALA A 221 -5.28 8.62 -6.89
N THR A 222 -6.40 9.20 -7.27
CA THR A 222 -7.40 9.77 -6.36
C THR A 222 -8.16 8.65 -5.66
N ILE A 223 -8.31 8.77 -4.33
CA ILE A 223 -8.92 7.74 -3.48
C ILE A 223 -10.30 8.19 -3.03
N GLY A 224 -11.28 7.29 -3.16
CA GLY A 224 -12.59 7.39 -2.54
C GLY A 224 -12.81 6.32 -1.47
N ILE A 225 -13.69 6.61 -0.52
CA ILE A 225 -14.05 5.71 0.59
C ILE A 225 -15.58 5.63 0.67
N LEU A 226 -16.11 4.39 0.70
CA LEU A 226 -17.52 4.09 0.94
C LEU A 226 -17.66 3.05 2.05
N THR A 227 -17.96 3.51 3.25
CA THR A 227 -18.19 2.65 4.42
C THR A 227 -19.42 3.13 5.20
N GLY A 228 -19.82 2.38 6.23
CA GLY A 228 -20.89 2.83 7.13
C GLY A 228 -20.51 4.05 7.96
N GLU A 229 -19.21 4.30 8.14
CA GLU A 229 -18.67 5.35 9.03
C GLU A 229 -18.16 6.58 8.26
N SER A 230 -17.66 6.40 7.03
CA SER A 230 -17.09 7.46 6.19
C SER A 230 -17.50 7.31 4.73
N ARG A 231 -17.74 8.46 4.10
CA ARG A 231 -18.11 8.67 2.70
C ARG A 231 -17.30 9.84 2.13
N GLU A 232 -16.34 9.53 1.27
CA GLU A 232 -15.38 10.51 0.74
C GLU A 232 -15.14 10.25 -0.75
N ASN A 233 -15.23 11.27 -1.59
CA ASN A 233 -14.89 11.22 -3.04
C ASN A 233 -15.47 10.02 -3.81
N GLU A 234 -16.66 9.53 -3.43
CA GLU A 234 -17.21 8.25 -3.93
C GLU A 234 -17.33 8.17 -5.46
N LEU A 235 -17.72 9.28 -6.10
CA LEU A 235 -17.96 9.35 -7.54
C LEU A 235 -16.73 9.82 -8.33
N ASN A 236 -15.89 10.65 -7.71
CA ASN A 236 -14.75 11.33 -8.33
C ASN A 236 -13.44 10.78 -7.75
N CYS A 237 -13.19 9.50 -7.99
CA CYS A 237 -11.96 8.82 -7.63
C CYS A 237 -11.53 7.80 -8.68
N ASP A 238 -10.23 7.55 -8.75
CA ASP A 238 -9.64 6.47 -9.56
C ASP A 238 -9.79 5.13 -8.85
N ILE A 239 -9.70 5.12 -7.50
CA ILE A 239 -9.82 3.92 -6.67
C ILE A 239 -10.85 4.16 -5.57
N LEU A 240 -11.96 3.41 -5.60
CA LEU A 240 -12.96 3.39 -4.53
C LEU A 240 -12.69 2.23 -3.57
N PHE A 241 -12.44 2.52 -2.30
CA PHE A 241 -12.43 1.51 -1.25
C PHE A 241 -13.81 1.41 -0.62
N ALA A 242 -14.46 0.26 -0.76
CA ALA A 242 -15.81 0.06 -0.26
C ALA A 242 -15.89 -1.11 0.73
N SER A 243 -16.63 -0.94 1.82
CA SER A 243 -16.97 -2.09 2.67
C SER A 243 -18.06 -2.92 1.99
N LYS A 244 -17.93 -4.26 2.05
CA LYS A 244 -18.94 -5.17 1.46
C LYS A 244 -20.36 -4.89 1.99
N ASP A 245 -20.49 -4.53 3.26
CA ASP A 245 -21.77 -4.41 3.95
C ASP A 245 -22.50 -3.11 3.60
N THR A 246 -21.73 -2.06 3.29
CA THR A 246 -22.28 -0.81 2.74
C THR A 246 -22.62 -1.00 1.27
N LEU A 247 -21.69 -1.54 0.48
CA LEU A 247 -21.82 -1.63 -0.98
C LEU A 247 -22.98 -2.55 -1.42
N ARG A 248 -23.26 -3.63 -0.68
CA ARG A 248 -24.36 -4.56 -1.03
C ARG A 248 -25.75 -3.94 -0.92
N GLN A 249 -25.91 -2.85 -0.17
CA GLN A 249 -27.23 -2.22 -0.01
C GLN A 249 -27.72 -1.76 -1.39
N THR A 250 -28.92 -2.17 -1.80
CA THR A 250 -29.46 -1.86 -3.13
C THR A 250 -29.38 -0.37 -3.44
N THR A 251 -29.69 0.48 -2.47
CA THR A 251 -29.63 1.95 -2.59
C THR A 251 -28.24 2.50 -2.86
N GLU A 252 -27.18 1.79 -2.45
CA GLU A 252 -25.79 2.15 -2.72
C GLU A 252 -25.30 1.53 -4.03
N LEU A 253 -25.61 0.25 -4.24
CA LEU A 253 -25.20 -0.50 -5.42
C LEU A 253 -25.70 0.14 -6.72
N THR A 254 -26.97 0.58 -6.75
CA THR A 254 -27.60 1.17 -7.94
C THR A 254 -27.14 2.60 -8.25
N LYS A 255 -26.30 3.21 -7.41
CA LYS A 255 -25.70 4.53 -7.73
C LYS A 255 -24.62 4.42 -8.80
N TYR A 256 -24.02 3.24 -8.94
CA TYR A 256 -22.93 2.97 -9.87
C TYR A 256 -23.48 2.23 -11.09
N ARG A 257 -22.94 2.50 -12.28
CA ARG A 257 -23.27 1.71 -13.47
C ARG A 257 -22.68 0.30 -13.35
N HIS A 258 -23.24 -0.66 -14.08
CA HIS A 258 -22.73 -2.04 -14.07
C HIS A 258 -21.26 -2.13 -14.54
N ASP A 259 -20.85 -1.26 -15.44
CA ASP A 259 -19.52 -1.14 -16.04
C ASP A 259 -18.70 0.02 -15.45
N GLU A 260 -19.10 0.55 -14.29
CA GLU A 260 -18.46 1.72 -13.67
C GLU A 260 -17.01 1.47 -13.27
N PHE A 261 -16.69 0.23 -12.88
CA PHE A 261 -15.34 -0.18 -12.46
C PHE A 261 -14.72 -1.10 -13.50
N ASP A 262 -13.56 -0.72 -14.02
CA ASP A 262 -12.77 -1.53 -14.95
C ASP A 262 -12.17 -2.74 -14.24
N TYR A 263 -11.79 -2.57 -12.97
CA TYR A 263 -11.04 -3.56 -12.18
C TYR A 263 -11.60 -3.67 -10.77
N ILE A 264 -11.93 -4.89 -10.33
CA ILE A 264 -12.46 -5.14 -8.98
C ILE A 264 -11.49 -6.03 -8.21
N VAL A 265 -11.11 -5.60 -7.00
CA VAL A 265 -10.30 -6.37 -6.06
C VAL A 265 -11.13 -6.78 -4.87
N ILE A 266 -11.05 -8.05 -4.49
CA ILE A 266 -11.73 -8.61 -3.32
C ILE A 266 -10.67 -9.20 -2.40
N ASP A 267 -10.49 -8.58 -1.24
CA ASP A 267 -9.65 -9.16 -0.18
C ASP A 267 -10.43 -10.21 0.62
N GLU A 268 -9.73 -11.26 1.02
CA GLU A 268 -10.29 -12.47 1.64
C GLU A 268 -11.50 -13.05 0.88
N VAL A 269 -11.28 -13.30 -0.42
CA VAL A 269 -12.30 -13.82 -1.35
C VAL A 269 -12.93 -15.16 -0.90
N HIS A 270 -12.31 -15.89 0.03
CA HIS A 270 -12.90 -17.09 0.62
C HIS A 270 -14.21 -16.81 1.40
N HIS A 271 -14.49 -15.55 1.77
CA HIS A 271 -15.80 -15.12 2.28
C HIS A 271 -16.82 -14.80 1.18
N GLY A 272 -16.41 -14.81 -0.10
CA GLY A 272 -17.22 -14.49 -1.28
C GLY A 272 -18.39 -15.46 -1.55
N GLN A 273 -18.44 -16.57 -0.81
CA GLN A 273 -19.55 -17.53 -0.83
C GLN A 273 -20.77 -17.05 -0.02
N THR A 274 -20.62 -15.96 0.75
CA THR A 274 -21.74 -15.39 1.51
C THR A 274 -22.70 -14.66 0.57
N PRO A 275 -24.03 -14.71 0.82
CA PRO A 275 -25.05 -14.05 -0.02
C PRO A 275 -24.74 -12.57 -0.33
N SER A 276 -24.09 -11.87 0.61
CA SER A 276 -23.65 -10.48 0.46
C SER A 276 -22.75 -10.20 -0.74
N TYR A 277 -21.90 -11.16 -1.17
CA TYR A 277 -21.01 -10.93 -2.32
C TYR A 277 -21.69 -11.29 -3.65
N ARG A 278 -22.67 -12.20 -3.64
CA ARG A 278 -23.40 -12.60 -4.86
C ARG A 278 -24.11 -11.42 -5.51
N GLU A 279 -24.71 -10.54 -4.72
CA GLU A 279 -25.36 -9.32 -5.22
C GLU A 279 -24.36 -8.41 -5.95
N ILE A 280 -23.20 -8.17 -5.34
CA ILE A 280 -22.13 -7.33 -5.90
C ILE A 280 -21.57 -7.96 -7.19
N PHE A 281 -21.30 -9.26 -7.20
CA PHE A 281 -20.75 -9.97 -8.36
C PHE A 281 -21.74 -10.12 -9.51
N SER A 282 -23.03 -10.18 -9.21
CA SER A 282 -24.08 -10.25 -10.22
C SER A 282 -24.29 -8.89 -10.87
N TYR A 283 -24.19 -7.82 -10.08
CA TYR A 283 -24.39 -6.44 -10.52
C TYR A 283 -23.23 -5.90 -11.37
N PHE A 284 -22.00 -5.93 -10.87
CA PHE A 284 -20.86 -5.34 -11.58
C PHE A 284 -20.31 -6.28 -12.67
N LYS A 285 -19.90 -5.68 -13.79
CA LYS A 285 -19.31 -6.33 -14.97
C LYS A 285 -17.97 -5.68 -15.31
N PRO A 286 -16.95 -5.82 -14.45
CA PRO A 286 -15.64 -5.24 -14.73
C PRO A 286 -14.95 -5.96 -15.88
N ARG A 287 -13.94 -5.31 -16.46
CA ARG A 287 -13.04 -5.94 -17.43
C ARG A 287 -12.20 -7.02 -16.75
N PHE A 288 -11.85 -6.86 -15.47
CA PHE A 288 -11.22 -7.91 -14.68
C PHE A 288 -11.63 -7.89 -13.20
N MET A 289 -11.73 -9.06 -12.57
CA MET A 289 -11.98 -9.22 -11.14
C MET A 289 -10.92 -10.12 -10.49
N LEU A 290 -10.21 -9.57 -9.51
CA LEU A 290 -9.18 -10.25 -8.74
C LEU A 290 -9.66 -10.59 -7.33
N GLY A 291 -9.69 -11.88 -7.00
CA GLY A 291 -9.82 -12.35 -5.63
C GLY A 291 -8.46 -12.60 -5.00
N MET A 292 -8.28 -12.21 -3.73
CA MET A 292 -7.08 -12.52 -2.96
C MET A 292 -7.44 -13.29 -1.71
N THR A 293 -6.62 -14.27 -1.33
CA THR A 293 -6.71 -14.87 0.00
C THR A 293 -5.40 -15.49 0.49
N ALA A 294 -5.26 -15.57 1.82
CA ALA A 294 -4.18 -16.33 2.46
C ALA A 294 -4.46 -17.83 2.58
N THR A 295 -5.73 -18.22 2.54
CA THR A 295 -6.16 -19.58 2.89
C THR A 295 -7.15 -20.07 1.85
N PRO A 296 -6.78 -21.05 1.01
CA PRO A 296 -7.77 -21.75 0.20
C PRO A 296 -8.75 -22.57 1.06
N ASP A 297 -8.33 -23.06 2.23
CA ASP A 297 -9.12 -24.04 2.98
C ASP A 297 -8.79 -24.00 4.50
N ARG A 298 -9.75 -23.64 5.38
CA ARG A 298 -9.68 -24.00 6.82
C ARG A 298 -10.95 -23.84 7.68
N SER A 299 -12.09 -23.39 7.16
CA SER A 299 -13.35 -23.34 7.94
C SER A 299 -14.61 -23.80 7.21
N SER A 300 -14.51 -24.18 5.93
CA SER A 300 -15.67 -24.52 5.10
C SER A 300 -16.03 -26.01 5.10
N LYS A 301 -15.24 -26.90 5.72
CA LYS A 301 -15.57 -28.35 5.75
C LYS A 301 -16.74 -28.72 6.67
N SER A 302 -17.26 -27.80 7.49
CA SER A 302 -18.41 -28.07 8.37
C SER A 302 -19.70 -27.33 7.97
N TYR A 303 -19.70 -26.57 6.86
CA TYR A 303 -20.84 -25.75 6.46
C TYR A 303 -21.18 -25.84 4.97
N LEU A 304 -20.54 -26.73 4.23
CA LEU A 304 -20.80 -26.96 2.82
C LEU A 304 -21.60 -28.25 2.64
N THR A 305 -22.69 -28.16 1.88
CA THR A 305 -23.38 -29.34 1.36
C THR A 305 -22.56 -29.96 0.21
N PRO A 306 -22.69 -31.26 -0.07
CA PRO A 306 -21.97 -31.92 -1.17
C PRO A 306 -22.10 -31.21 -2.52
N SER A 307 -23.25 -30.60 -2.81
CA SER A 307 -23.47 -29.81 -4.03
C SER A 307 -22.68 -28.51 -4.09
N GLN A 308 -22.39 -27.89 -2.94
CA GLN A 308 -21.54 -26.68 -2.87
C GLN A 308 -20.05 -27.04 -2.95
N LEU A 309 -19.66 -28.24 -2.50
CA LEU A 309 -18.32 -28.77 -2.74
C LEU A 309 -18.12 -29.07 -4.23
N GLU A 310 -19.12 -29.67 -4.88
CA GLU A 310 -19.13 -29.94 -6.32
C GLU A 310 -19.08 -28.64 -7.15
N GLU A 311 -19.81 -27.59 -6.72
CA GLU A 311 -19.74 -26.26 -7.33
C GLU A 311 -18.34 -25.65 -7.16
N ILE A 312 -17.64 -25.82 -6.03
CA ILE A 312 -16.28 -25.27 -5.78
C ILE A 312 -15.19 -26.09 -6.48
N GLU A 313 -15.35 -27.41 -6.56
CA GLU A 313 -14.39 -28.31 -7.23
C GLU A 313 -14.36 -28.08 -8.75
N GLN A 314 -15.46 -27.60 -9.34
CA GLN A 314 -15.52 -27.10 -10.71
C GLN A 314 -14.68 -25.81 -10.95
N TRP A 315 -14.14 -25.18 -9.90
CA TRP A 315 -13.42 -23.88 -9.95
C TRP A 315 -11.91 -24.03 -9.78
N LEU A 316 -11.40 -25.26 -9.64
CA LEU A 316 -9.99 -25.58 -9.40
C LEU A 316 -9.36 -26.22 -10.64
N ILE A 317 -8.27 -25.66 -11.16
CA ILE A 317 -7.46 -26.30 -12.24
C ILE A 317 -6.14 -26.86 -11.66
N PRO A 318 -5.67 -28.04 -12.10
CA PRO A 318 -4.53 -28.74 -11.50
C PRO A 318 -3.17 -28.14 -11.88
N LEU A 319 -2.24 -28.07 -10.91
CA LEU A 319 -0.81 -28.11 -11.17
C LEU A 319 -0.41 -29.59 -11.33
N GLU A 320 -0.03 -29.99 -12.54
CA GLU A 320 0.54 -31.30 -12.92
C GLU A 320 0.09 -32.51 -12.07
N ARG A 321 -1.04 -33.13 -12.44
CA ARG A 321 -1.32 -34.50 -12.00
C ARG A 321 -0.45 -35.49 -12.79
N ARG A 322 0.75 -35.79 -12.30
CA ARG A 322 1.31 -37.14 -12.55
C ARG A 322 0.70 -38.10 -11.53
N ASN A 323 0.04 -39.12 -12.06
CA ASN A 323 -0.49 -40.32 -11.39
C ASN A 323 -1.64 -40.13 -10.41
N ILE A 324 -2.86 -39.98 -10.93
CA ILE A 324 -4.00 -40.71 -10.38
C ILE A 324 -4.73 -41.33 -11.57
N SER A 325 -4.58 -42.63 -11.71
CA SER A 325 -5.20 -43.49 -12.70
C SER A 325 -6.72 -43.61 -12.47
N GLU A 326 -7.46 -43.46 -13.57
CA GLU A 326 -8.60 -44.31 -13.98
C GLU A 326 -10.00 -44.25 -13.35
N LEU A 327 -10.31 -43.41 -12.36
CA LEU A 327 -11.69 -43.25 -11.89
C LEU A 327 -11.90 -41.76 -11.59
N GLU A 328 -12.71 -40.95 -12.26
CA GLU A 328 -13.95 -41.20 -12.98
C GLU A 328 -14.00 -40.28 -14.21
N ARG A 329 -14.13 -40.88 -15.39
CA ARG A 329 -14.71 -40.20 -16.55
C ARG A 329 -16.19 -40.07 -16.26
N HIS A 330 -16.77 -38.87 -16.36
CA HIS A 330 -18.05 -38.55 -17.03
C HIS A 330 -18.60 -37.19 -16.53
N LEU A 331 -19.02 -36.35 -17.50
CA LEU A 331 -19.91 -35.17 -17.40
C LEU A 331 -19.27 -33.81 -17.06
N ILE A 332 -18.90 -33.06 -18.11
CA ILE A 332 -19.29 -31.66 -18.47
C ILE A 332 -18.28 -31.14 -19.53
N GLU A 333 -18.76 -30.45 -20.57
CA GLU A 333 -17.93 -29.97 -21.68
C GLU A 333 -16.95 -28.85 -21.27
N GLU A 334 -15.72 -28.93 -21.78
CA GLU A 334 -14.53 -28.09 -21.48
C GLU A 334 -14.69 -26.56 -21.66
N LYS A 335 -15.80 -26.11 -22.24
CA LYS A 335 -16.03 -24.72 -22.67
C LYS A 335 -16.60 -23.78 -21.60
N ASP A 336 -16.95 -24.30 -20.42
CA ASP A 336 -17.62 -23.56 -19.35
C ASP A 336 -16.76 -23.29 -18.09
N TRP A 337 -15.45 -23.53 -18.14
CA TRP A 337 -14.53 -23.30 -17.01
C TRP A 337 -14.25 -21.78 -16.85
N LEU A 338 -14.77 -21.14 -15.80
CA LEU A 338 -14.78 -19.67 -15.68
C LEU A 338 -13.77 -19.04 -14.69
N ILE A 339 -12.97 -19.82 -13.94
CA ILE A 339 -12.03 -19.28 -12.93
C ILE A 339 -10.72 -20.08 -12.89
N THR A 340 -9.58 -19.37 -12.81
CA THR A 340 -8.25 -19.95 -12.56
C THR A 340 -7.72 -19.46 -11.22
N CYS A 341 -7.32 -20.42 -10.40
CA CYS A 341 -6.62 -20.21 -9.14
C CYS A 341 -5.12 -20.44 -9.37
N CYS A 342 -4.31 -19.39 -9.24
CA CYS A 342 -2.86 -19.55 -9.23
C CYS A 342 -2.40 -19.73 -7.77
N LEU A 343 -1.99 -20.96 -7.44
CA LEU A 343 -1.43 -21.29 -6.13
C LEU A 343 0.07 -20.96 -6.11
N PHE A 344 0.44 -19.84 -5.47
CA PHE A 344 1.85 -19.45 -5.30
C PHE A 344 2.42 -19.84 -3.93
N ALA A 345 1.63 -20.55 -3.12
CA ALA A 345 2.01 -21.05 -1.80
C ALA A 345 1.86 -22.58 -1.78
N PRO A 346 2.96 -23.33 -1.69
CA PRO A 346 2.86 -24.79 -1.68
C PRO A 346 2.30 -25.27 -0.31
N TYR A 347 1.54 -26.39 -0.32
CA TYR A 347 0.66 -26.81 0.76
C TYR A 347 1.44 -27.46 1.90
N GLY A 348 1.82 -26.66 2.90
CA GLY A 348 2.03 -27.13 4.27
C GLY A 348 3.42 -26.86 4.85
N PRO A 349 3.69 -27.36 6.06
CA PRO A 349 4.91 -27.09 6.84
C PRO A 349 6.22 -27.47 6.14
N LYS A 350 6.14 -28.35 5.14
CA LYS A 350 7.30 -28.78 4.33
C LYS A 350 7.67 -27.77 3.24
N GLU A 351 6.75 -26.85 2.94
CA GLU A 351 6.68 -26.04 1.72
C GLU A 351 6.37 -24.56 2.02
N ASN A 352 6.29 -24.15 3.28
CA ASN A 352 6.16 -22.75 3.64
C ASN A 352 6.84 -22.53 5.00
N PRO A 353 7.98 -21.82 5.07
CA PRO A 353 8.76 -21.68 6.29
C PRO A 353 7.99 -20.95 7.39
N VAL A 354 7.16 -19.99 7.02
CA VAL A 354 6.33 -19.22 7.97
C VAL A 354 5.22 -20.10 8.54
N GLU A 355 4.50 -20.85 7.70
CA GLU A 355 3.49 -21.83 8.15
C GLU A 355 4.12 -22.96 8.99
N ALA A 356 5.35 -23.37 8.66
CA ALA A 356 6.09 -24.38 9.43
C ALA A 356 6.36 -23.91 10.85
N ILE A 357 6.88 -22.68 11.00
CA ILE A 357 7.11 -22.07 12.32
C ILE A 357 5.77 -21.86 13.02
N TRP A 358 4.75 -21.35 12.32
CA TRP A 358 3.41 -21.16 12.89
C TRP A 358 2.80 -22.47 13.39
N LEU A 359 2.93 -23.57 12.66
CA LEU A 359 2.43 -24.86 13.09
C LEU A 359 3.15 -25.35 14.35
N GLN A 360 4.48 -25.16 14.42
CA GLN A 360 5.27 -25.51 15.61
C GLN A 360 4.83 -24.67 16.83
N VAL A 361 4.61 -23.37 16.66
CA VAL A 361 4.05 -22.49 17.71
C VAL A 361 2.67 -22.96 18.15
N LYS A 362 1.77 -23.26 17.21
CA LYS A 362 0.41 -23.75 17.51
C LYS A 362 0.46 -25.05 18.29
N ASN A 363 1.31 -25.99 17.90
CA ASN A 363 1.47 -27.26 18.58
C ASN A 363 2.07 -27.07 19.98
N PHE A 364 3.03 -26.17 20.14
CA PHE A 364 3.58 -25.80 21.45
C PHE A 364 2.51 -25.21 22.37
N ILE A 365 1.78 -24.19 21.92
CA ILE A 365 0.72 -23.56 22.72
C ILE A 365 -0.38 -24.58 23.06
N ARG A 366 -0.75 -25.45 22.10
CA ARG A 366 -1.71 -26.54 22.34
C ARG A 366 -1.22 -27.52 23.40
N ARG A 367 0.07 -27.83 23.48
CA ARG A 367 0.62 -28.69 24.56
C ARG A 367 0.46 -28.04 25.95
N PHE A 368 0.45 -26.71 26.02
CA PHE A 368 0.29 -25.95 27.27
C PHE A 368 -1.09 -25.30 27.41
N TYR A 369 -2.11 -25.78 26.68
CA TYR A 369 -3.44 -25.15 26.66
C TYR A 369 -4.06 -25.04 28.07
N TYR A 370 -3.86 -26.05 28.92
CA TYR A 370 -4.34 -26.09 30.30
C TYR A 370 -3.72 -24.99 31.20
N ARG A 371 -2.60 -24.38 30.78
CA ARG A 371 -1.99 -23.24 31.45
C ARG A 371 -2.45 -21.89 30.88
N CYS A 372 -3.06 -21.87 29.69
CA CYS A 372 -3.54 -20.67 29.01
C CYS A 372 -4.89 -20.20 29.56
N ARG A 373 -4.95 -19.85 30.85
CA ARG A 373 -6.20 -19.42 31.53
C ARG A 373 -6.75 -18.08 31.02
N ASN A 374 -5.92 -17.30 30.33
CA ASN A 374 -6.31 -16.07 29.67
C ASN A 374 -5.38 -15.79 28.47
N PHE A 375 -5.78 -14.88 27.59
CA PHE A 375 -5.03 -14.53 26.38
C PHE A 375 -3.63 -13.98 26.68
N SER A 376 -3.45 -13.29 27.82
CA SER A 376 -2.15 -12.74 28.22
C SER A 376 -1.11 -13.83 28.47
N ILE A 377 -1.51 -14.97 29.06
CA ILE A 377 -0.63 -16.13 29.25
C ILE A 377 -0.31 -16.80 27.91
N ALA A 378 -1.31 -16.96 27.02
CA ALA A 378 -1.08 -17.50 25.67
C ALA A 378 -0.09 -16.61 24.88
N LYS A 379 -0.23 -15.29 24.98
CA LYS A 379 0.69 -14.31 24.38
C LYS A 379 2.10 -14.41 24.94
N LYS A 380 2.27 -14.59 26.26
CA LYS A 380 3.58 -14.81 26.89
C LYS A 380 4.23 -16.10 26.41
N LEU A 381 3.47 -17.20 26.31
CA LEU A 381 3.98 -18.48 25.77
C LEU A 381 4.37 -18.36 24.30
N PHE A 382 3.59 -17.64 23.50
CA PHE A 382 3.94 -17.30 22.12
C PHE A 382 5.26 -16.51 22.06
N GLN A 383 5.39 -15.43 22.84
CA GLN A 383 6.62 -14.62 22.88
C GLN A 383 7.84 -15.43 23.35
N LEU A 384 7.65 -16.32 24.34
CA LEU A 384 8.70 -17.18 24.87
C LEU A 384 9.18 -18.18 23.81
N PHE A 385 8.26 -18.74 23.03
CA PHE A 385 8.57 -19.64 21.93
C PHE A 385 9.53 -19.01 20.90
N PHE A 386 9.29 -17.75 20.52
CA PHE A 386 10.17 -17.03 19.61
C PHE A 386 11.45 -16.54 20.30
N LYS A 387 11.36 -16.03 21.54
CA LYS A 387 12.51 -15.53 22.30
C LYS A 387 13.60 -16.59 22.51
N PHE A 388 13.20 -17.85 22.70
CA PHE A 388 14.11 -18.97 22.92
C PHE A 388 14.30 -19.87 21.69
N ASN A 389 13.85 -19.43 20.50
CA ASN A 389 13.95 -20.20 19.26
C ASN A 389 13.48 -21.66 19.41
N LEU A 390 12.32 -21.88 20.05
CA LEU A 390 11.78 -23.22 20.31
C LEU A 390 11.15 -23.88 19.05
N PHE A 391 11.68 -23.58 17.88
CA PHE A 391 11.28 -24.13 16.59
C PHE A 391 12.49 -24.63 15.82
N ASN A 392 12.30 -25.68 15.03
CA ASN A 392 13.29 -26.08 14.04
C ASN A 392 13.23 -25.08 12.89
N PRO A 393 14.37 -24.49 12.49
CA PRO A 393 14.41 -23.60 11.33
C PRO A 393 13.99 -24.41 10.09
N PRO A 394 13.04 -23.90 9.28
CA PRO A 394 12.67 -24.55 8.03
C PRO A 394 13.86 -24.54 7.06
N ASN A 395 13.85 -25.39 6.02
CA ASN A 395 14.86 -25.33 4.96
C ASN A 395 14.64 -24.03 4.15
N LEU A 396 15.38 -22.97 4.53
CA LEU A 396 15.27 -21.63 3.97
C LEU A 396 15.98 -21.48 2.61
N GLU A 397 16.81 -22.45 2.20
CA GLU A 397 17.54 -22.43 0.93
C GLU A 397 16.62 -22.38 -0.30
N LYS A 398 15.35 -22.75 -0.14
CA LYS A 398 14.34 -22.69 -1.21
C LYS A 398 13.63 -21.32 -1.33
N TYR A 399 13.96 -20.34 -0.49
CA TYR A 399 13.28 -19.04 -0.44
C TYR A 399 14.30 -17.89 -0.43
N ASP A 400 14.58 -17.32 -1.61
CA ASP A 400 15.52 -16.20 -1.79
C ASP A 400 15.28 -15.01 -0.84
N ALA A 401 14.02 -14.76 -0.45
CA ALA A 401 13.65 -13.69 0.47
C ALA A 401 14.24 -13.82 1.89
N PHE A 402 14.67 -15.03 2.29
CA PHE A 402 15.26 -15.29 3.61
C PHE A 402 16.75 -15.62 3.56
N VAL A 403 17.30 -15.88 2.37
CA VAL A 403 18.74 -16.14 2.16
C VAL A 403 19.58 -14.90 2.54
N GLN A 404 19.01 -13.69 2.42
CA GLN A 404 19.68 -12.45 2.81
C GLN A 404 19.61 -12.13 4.32
N MET A 405 18.89 -12.93 5.12
CA MET A 405 18.75 -12.76 6.58
C MET A 405 19.61 -13.73 7.40
N ILE A 406 20.30 -14.66 6.75
CA ILE A 406 21.26 -15.62 7.32
C ILE A 406 22.66 -15.10 6.97
#